data_AF-T1AW05-F1
#
_entry.id   AF-T1AW05-F1
#
_cell.length_a   1.000
_cell.length_b   1.000
_cell.length_c   1.000
_cell.angle_alpha   90.00
_cell.angle_beta   90.00
_cell.angle_gamma   90.00
#
_symmetry.space_group_name_H-M   'P 1'
#
loop_
_entity.id
_entity.type
_entity.pdbx_description
1 polymer ?
#
loop_
_entity_poly.entity_id
_entity_poly.type
_entity_poly.pdbx_seq_one_letter_code
_entity_poly.pdbx_strand_id
1 'polypeptide(L)' 'MERYSGSCRFILSCNYSSRVIDPIQSRCAVFRFRAYSSDAVRVQLERIATAEGKRVDPEAYEAILAAADGDMRRAI' A
#
# COMPACT_ATOMS: atom_id res chain seq x y z
N MET A 1 -16.46 -1.28 19.95
CA MET A 1 -16.48 -2.32 18.90
C MET A 1 -17.35 -3.51 19.31
N GLU A 2 -17.15 -4.08 20.49
CA GLU A 2 -17.86 -5.30 20.93
C GLU A 2 -19.39 -5.16 20.95
N ARG A 3 -19.93 -4.04 21.47
CA ARG A 3 -21.38 -3.81 21.57
C ARG A 3 -22.14 -3.90 20.23
N TYR A 4 -21.48 -3.62 19.12
CA TYR A 4 -22.11 -3.55 17.79
C TYR A 4 -21.53 -4.57 16.81
N SER A 5 -20.76 -5.55 17.28
CA SER A 5 -20.15 -6.56 16.41
C SER A 5 -21.18 -7.43 15.69
N GLY A 6 -22.43 -7.51 16.15
CA GLY A 6 -23.49 -8.25 15.45
C GLY A 6 -23.96 -7.59 14.15
N SER A 7 -23.87 -6.26 14.04
CA SER A 7 -24.41 -5.49 12.91
C SER A 7 -23.38 -4.61 12.18
N CYS A 8 -22.20 -4.42 12.77
CA CYS A 8 -21.16 -3.55 12.25
C CYS A 8 -19.78 -4.22 12.34
N ARG A 9 -19.02 -4.15 11.24
CA ARG A 9 -17.61 -4.54 11.18
C ARG A 9 -16.75 -3.28 11.16
N PHE A 10 -15.64 -3.30 11.90
CA PHE A 10 -14.71 -2.20 11.99
C PHE A 10 -13.43 -2.54 11.24
N ILE A 11 -12.92 -1.61 10.44
CA ILE A 11 -11.60 -1.68 9.81
C ILE A 11 -10.80 -0.49 10.30
N LEU A 12 -9.64 -0.76 10.90
CA LEU A 12 -8.72 0.28 11.37
C LEU A 12 -7.49 0.26 10.48
N SER A 13 -7.23 1.38 9.81
CA SER A 13 -6.03 1.58 9.00
C SER A 13 -5.02 2.43 9.78
N CYS A 14 -3.80 1.91 9.96
CA CYS A 14 -2.72 2.63 10.63
C CYS A 14 -1.36 2.16 10.11
N ASN A 15 -0.36 3.07 10.16
CA ASN A 15 1.01 2.74 9.74
C ASN A 15 1.83 2.08 10.86
N TYR A 16 1.44 2.31 12.11
CA TYR A 16 2.18 1.83 13.28
C TYR A 16 1.23 1.11 14.24
N SER A 17 1.15 -0.22 14.11
CA SER A 17 0.33 -1.04 15.02
C SER A 17 0.77 -0.89 16.49
N SER A 18 2.06 -0.61 16.73
CA SER A 18 2.61 -0.35 18.07
C SER A 18 2.05 0.89 18.77
N ARG A 19 1.44 1.83 18.03
CA ARG A 19 0.77 2.99 18.61
C ARG A 19 -0.72 2.74 18.89
N VAL A 20 -1.24 1.56 18.54
CA VAL A 20 -2.60 1.15 18.84
C VAL A 20 -2.62 0.54 20.24
N ILE A 21 -3.56 0.93 21.08
CA ILE A 21 -3.67 0.39 22.44
C ILE A 21 -3.96 -1.13 22.42
N ASP A 22 -3.40 -1.86 23.38
CA ASP A 22 -3.53 -3.33 23.49
C ASP A 22 -4.98 -3.83 23.44
N PRO A 23 -5.99 -3.15 24.06
CA PRO A 23 -7.38 -3.57 23.95
C PRO A 23 -7.91 -3.63 22.52
N ILE A 24 -7.43 -2.77 21.61
CA ILE A 24 -7.86 -2.83 20.20
C ILE A 24 -7.09 -3.93 19.47
N GLN A 25 -5.77 -4.03 19.69
CA GLN A 25 -4.93 -5.03 19.05
C GLN A 25 -5.39 -6.46 19.36
N SER A 26 -5.81 -6.75 20.60
CA SER A 26 -6.28 -8.09 21.00
C SER A 26 -7.60 -8.52 20.36
N ARG A 27 -8.35 -7.59 19.75
CA ARG A 27 -9.70 -7.82 19.19
C ARG A 27 -9.73 -7.77 17.67
N CYS A 28 -8.62 -7.43 17.02
CA CYS A 28 -8.56 -7.24 15.57
C CYS A 28 -7.61 -8.25 14.93
N ALA A 29 -8.00 -8.78 13.76
CA ALA A 29 -7.05 -9.46 12.89
C ALA A 29 -6.09 -8.44 12.29
N VAL A 30 -4.79 -8.68 12.42
CA VAL A 30 -3.74 -7.76 11.96
C VAL A 30 -3.32 -8.14 10.54
N PHE A 31 -3.59 -7.25 9.59
CA PHE A 31 -3.08 -7.35 8.23
C PHE A 31 -1.93 -6.35 8.06
N ARG A 32 -0.71 -6.87 7.80
CA ARG A 32 0.47 -6.04 7.58
C ARG A 32 0.68 -5.82 6.10
N PHE A 33 0.52 -4.57 5.66
CA PHE A 33 0.90 -4.14 4.33
C PHE A 33 2.39 -3.83 4.33
N ARG A 34 3.14 -4.49 3.45
CA ARG A 34 4.55 -4.22 3.21
C ARG A 34 4.67 -3.28 2.00
N ALA A 35 5.81 -2.62 1.89
CA ALA A 35 6.17 -1.90 0.67
C ALA A 35 6.10 -2.86 -0.53
N TYR A 36 5.74 -2.33 -1.70
CA TYR A 36 5.66 -3.13 -2.92
C TYR A 36 7.06 -3.55 -3.36
N SER A 37 7.17 -4.71 -4.00
CA SER A 37 8.39 -5.08 -4.72
C SER A 37 8.55 -4.17 -5.94
N SER A 38 9.80 -3.94 -6.36
CA SER A 38 10.09 -3.14 -7.55
C SER A 38 9.35 -3.67 -8.79
N ASP A 39 9.28 -4.99 -8.95
CA ASP A 39 8.53 -5.62 -10.07
C ASP A 39 7.04 -5.28 -10.03
N ALA A 40 6.41 -5.31 -8.84
CA ALA A 40 5.00 -4.98 -8.69
C ALA A 40 4.72 -3.51 -9.00
N VAL A 41 5.61 -2.60 -8.57
CA VAL A 41 5.54 -1.18 -8.92
C VAL A 41 5.71 -0.99 -10.42
N ARG A 42 6.71 -1.64 -11.04
CA ARG A 42 7.01 -1.55 -12.47
C ARG A 42 5.82 -1.94 -13.33
N VAL A 43 5.21 -3.10 -13.06
CA VAL A 43 4.01 -3.57 -13.75
C VAL A 43 2.88 -2.53 -13.67
N GLN A 44 2.75 -1.88 -12.51
CA GLN A 44 1.70 -0.90 -12.32
C GLN A 44 1.99 0.42 -13.04
N LEU A 45 3.25 0.87 -13.08
CA LEU A 45 3.67 2.05 -13.84
C LEU A 45 3.49 1.83 -15.34
N GLU A 46 3.88 0.66 -15.87
CA GLU A 46 3.67 0.30 -17.28
C GLU A 46 2.18 0.31 -17.65
N ARG A 47 1.32 -0.23 -16.78
CA ARG A 47 -0.14 -0.20 -16.98
C ARG A 47 -0.66 1.24 -17.02
N ILE A 48 -0.20 2.11 -16.13
CA ILE A 48 -0.60 3.54 -16.10
C ILE A 48 -0.11 4.25 -17.36
N ALA A 49 1.18 4.12 -17.70
CA ALA A 49 1.76 4.76 -18.89
C ALA A 49 1.03 4.34 -20.17
N THR A 50 0.68 3.05 -20.29
CA THR A 50 -0.11 2.53 -21.42
C THR A 50 -1.51 3.15 -21.46
N ALA A 51 -2.21 3.23 -20.33
CA ALA A 51 -3.55 3.81 -20.24
C ALA A 51 -3.55 5.32 -20.58
N GLU A 52 -2.49 6.03 -20.20
CA GLU A 52 -2.30 7.46 -20.47
C GLU A 52 -1.67 7.74 -21.86
N GLY A 53 -1.34 6.69 -22.63
CA GLY A 53 -0.69 6.80 -23.94
C GLY A 53 0.71 7.42 -23.89
N LYS A 54 1.41 7.28 -22.75
CA LYS A 54 2.76 7.81 -22.54
C LYS A 54 3.81 6.77 -22.89
N ARG A 55 4.86 7.22 -23.58
CA ARG A 55 6.10 6.44 -23.75
C ARG A 55 7.06 6.85 -22.65
N VAL A 56 7.56 5.88 -21.90
CA VAL A 56 8.50 6.05 -20.80
C VAL A 56 9.69 5.16 -21.09
N ASP A 57 10.89 5.73 -21.01
CA ASP A 57 12.12 4.99 -21.26
C ASP A 57 12.39 3.96 -20.16
N PRO A 58 12.97 2.79 -20.47
CA PRO A 58 13.31 1.76 -19.49
C PRO A 58 14.11 2.31 -18.30
N GLU A 59 15.08 3.20 -18.55
CA GLU A 59 15.93 3.82 -17.54
C GLU A 59 15.15 4.75 -16.61
N ALA A 60 14.08 5.38 -17.11
CA ALA A 60 13.22 6.22 -16.30
C ALA A 60 12.41 5.39 -15.29
N TYR A 61 11.97 4.18 -15.66
CA TYR A 61 11.35 3.27 -14.69
C TYR A 61 12.31 2.91 -13.56
N GLU A 62 13.56 2.56 -13.88
CA GLU A 62 14.55 2.21 -12.84
C GLU A 62 14.83 3.38 -11.90
N ALA A 63 14.92 4.61 -12.42
CA ALA A 63 15.08 5.82 -11.61
C ALA A 63 13.87 6.06 -10.68
N ILE A 64 12.65 5.88 -11.18
CA ILE A 64 11.43 6.01 -10.38
C ILE A 64 11.38 4.94 -9.28
N LEU A 65 11.67 3.68 -9.63
CA LEU A 65 11.66 2.57 -8.67
C LEU A 65 12.66 2.80 -7.53
N ALA A 66 13.87 3.26 -7.86
CA ALA A 66 14.89 3.61 -6.88
C ALA A 66 14.47 4.79 -5.98
N ALA A 67 13.82 5.82 -6.56
CA ALA A 67 13.36 6.97 -5.80
C ALA A 67 12.13 6.68 -4.92
N ALA A 68 11.27 5.76 -5.34
CA ALA A 68 10.01 5.44 -4.69
C ALA A 68 10.17 4.47 -3.50
N ASP A 69 11.19 3.60 -3.52
CA ASP A 69 11.47 2.62 -2.46
C ASP A 69 10.22 1.80 -2.03
N GLY A 70 9.48 1.32 -3.04
CA GLY A 70 8.26 0.53 -2.84
C GLY A 70 7.01 1.33 -2.43
N ASP A 71 7.07 2.66 -2.33
CA ASP A 71 5.90 3.53 -2.20
C ASP A 71 5.28 3.80 -3.58
N MET A 72 4.18 3.08 -3.88
CA MET A 72 3.44 3.24 -5.13
C MET A 72 2.91 4.67 -5.33
N ARG A 73 2.55 5.39 -4.26
CA ARG A 73 2.06 6.77 -4.39
C ARG A 73 3.16 7.71 -4.85
N ARG A 74 4.40 7.48 -4.41
CA ARG A 74 5.56 8.27 -4.82
C ARG A 74 6.03 7.93 -6.24
N ALA A 75 5.76 6.70 -6.70
CA ALA A 75 6.16 6.23 -8.01
C ALA A 75 5.29 6.79 -9.17
N ILE A 76 4.03 7.14 -8.90
CA ILE A 76 3.07 7.72 -9.85
C ILE A 76 3.23 9.25 -9.89
#